data_AF-A0A2V8Z3G1-F1
#
_entry.id   AF-A0A2V8Z3G1-F1
#
_cell.length_a   1.000
_cell.length_b   1.000
_cell.length_c   1.000
_cell.angle_alpha   90.00
_cell.angle_beta   90.00
_cell.angle_gamma   90.00
#
_symmetry.space_group_name_H-M   'P 1'
#
loop_
_entity.id
_entity.type
_entity.pdbx_description
1 polymer ?
#
loop_
_entity_poly.entity_id
_entity_poly.type
_entity_poly.pdbx_seq_one_letter_code
_entity_poly.pdbx_strand_id
1 'polypeptide(L)'
;MTPPTGTSAFLLGNGVGTQGYVCLPSPTGGVSWTVNNARPEATLFTHLFGEAVQIITHFLSPVVNPNDIGPKPPRFGDVTWQSSFDSSRVWAQKKDFITAGTDASCPNGGAIDCLLLQVIGSDEGPTGGKSLTKTTFIQRLNTKGGSAPANPATGCLAATDVGHQVLVPYSADYFFFRNDQ
;
A
#
# COMPACT_ATOMS: atom_id res chain seq x y z
N MET A 1 15.39 5.68 -2.81
CA MET A 1 14.85 4.42 -3.36
C MET A 1 14.62 4.59 -4.84
N THR A 2 15.32 3.80 -5.65
CA THR A 2 15.23 3.88 -7.11
C THR A 2 14.63 2.59 -7.64
N PRO A 3 13.59 2.62 -8.50
CA PRO A 3 13.12 1.44 -9.20
C PRO A 3 14.27 0.82 -10.02
N PRO A 4 14.24 -0.49 -10.29
CA PRO A 4 15.27 -1.11 -11.12
C PRO A 4 15.39 -0.44 -12.49
N THR A 5 16.61 -0.46 -13.04
CA THR A 5 16.90 0.03 -14.38
C THR A 5 16.09 -0.75 -15.43
N GLY A 6 15.79 -0.11 -16.56
CA GLY A 6 14.95 -0.70 -17.61
C GLY A 6 13.45 -0.69 -17.27
N THR A 7 13.02 0.20 -16.36
CA THR A 7 11.60 0.42 -16.05
C THR A 7 11.25 1.90 -16.11
N SER A 8 10.02 2.18 -16.52
CA SER A 8 9.46 3.53 -16.61
C SER A 8 8.11 3.62 -15.92
N ALA A 9 7.87 4.76 -15.26
CA ALA A 9 6.58 5.08 -14.67
C ALA A 9 5.56 5.29 -15.79
N PHE A 10 4.43 4.59 -15.73
CA PHE A 10 3.36 4.70 -16.72
C PHE A 10 2.03 5.17 -16.14
N LEU A 11 1.91 5.19 -14.81
CA LEU A 11 0.72 5.65 -14.12
C LEU A 11 1.11 6.34 -12.81
N LEU A 12 0.50 7.50 -12.57
CA LEU A 12 0.58 8.27 -11.34
C LEU A 12 -0.82 8.38 -10.73
N GLY A 13 -0.92 8.15 -9.43
CA GLY A 13 -2.15 8.37 -8.67
C GLY A 13 -1.87 8.98 -7.30
N ASN A 14 -2.69 9.95 -6.88
CA ASN A 14 -2.68 10.48 -5.53
C ASN A 14 -3.65 9.67 -4.67
N GLY A 15 -3.11 8.93 -3.71
CA GLY A 15 -3.86 8.08 -2.80
C GLY A 15 -4.34 8.83 -1.57
N VAL A 16 -5.62 8.67 -1.23
CA VAL A 16 -6.22 9.14 0.02
C VAL A 16 -6.95 7.98 0.67
N GLY A 17 -6.70 7.74 1.95
CA GLY A 17 -7.30 6.62 2.65
C GLY A 17 -6.88 6.50 4.10
N THR A 18 -6.89 5.28 4.61
CA THR A 18 -6.51 4.98 5.99
C THR A 18 -5.48 3.86 6.06
N GLN A 19 -4.54 4.02 6.98
CA GLN A 19 -3.65 2.96 7.42
C GLN A 19 -4.31 2.29 8.62
N GLY A 20 -4.62 1.00 8.49
CA GLY A 20 -5.16 0.22 9.60
C GLY A 20 -4.06 -0.21 10.57
N TYR A 21 -4.42 -0.26 11.84
CA TYR A 21 -3.66 -0.90 12.90
C TYR A 21 -4.54 -1.80 13.75
N VAL A 22 -3.97 -2.89 14.25
CA VAL A 22 -4.57 -3.75 15.27
C VAL A 22 -3.60 -3.89 16.44
N CYS A 23 -4.13 -3.79 17.66
CA CYS A 23 -3.38 -3.97 18.88
C CYS A 23 -3.12 -5.46 19.11
N LEU A 24 -1.85 -5.86 19.15
CA LEU A 24 -1.44 -7.25 19.38
C LEU A 24 -0.39 -7.34 20.49
N PRO A 25 -0.20 -8.52 21.12
CA PRO A 25 0.90 -8.76 22.05
C PRO A 25 2.26 -8.47 21.40
N SER A 26 3.14 -7.78 22.13
CA SER A 26 4.50 -7.52 21.69
C SER A 26 5.46 -8.65 22.13
N PRO A 27 6.41 -9.09 21.29
CA PRO A 27 7.45 -10.05 21.69
C PRO A 27 8.31 -9.59 22.87
N THR A 28 8.42 -8.28 23.08
CA THR A 28 9.17 -7.67 24.19
C THR A 28 8.36 -7.51 25.48
N GLY A 29 7.13 -8.05 25.51
CA GLY A 29 6.17 -7.87 26.60
C GLY A 29 5.22 -6.69 26.37
N GLY A 30 4.01 -6.79 26.92
CA GLY A 30 2.96 -5.79 26.73
C GLY A 30 2.23 -5.92 25.40
N VAL A 31 1.69 -4.81 24.90
CA VAL A 31 0.94 -4.73 23.64
C VAL A 31 1.46 -3.58 22.76
N SER A 32 1.30 -3.71 21.45
CA SER A 32 1.68 -2.69 20.48
C SER A 32 0.71 -2.66 19.30
N TRP A 33 0.56 -1.48 18.72
CA TRP A 33 -0.06 -1.34 17.41
C TRP A 33 0.77 -2.07 16.35
N THR A 34 0.10 -2.85 15.50
CA THR A 34 0.72 -3.56 14.37
C THR A 34 -0.11 -3.35 13.11
N VAL A 35 0.54 -3.43 11.95
CA VAL A 35 -0.13 -3.34 10.65
C VAL A 35 -0.64 -4.69 10.14
N ASN A 36 -0.32 -5.79 10.83
CA ASN A 36 -0.70 -7.14 10.42
C ASN A 36 -2.21 -7.34 10.55
N ASN A 37 -2.85 -7.92 9.52
CA ASN A 37 -4.30 -8.13 9.48
C ASN A 37 -5.17 -6.86 9.63
N ALA A 38 -4.56 -5.68 9.67
CA ALA A 38 -5.30 -4.43 9.65
C ALA A 38 -5.83 -4.21 8.24
N ARG A 39 -7.01 -3.57 8.09
CA ARG A 39 -7.66 -3.36 6.79
C ARG A 39 -7.40 -1.94 6.27
N PRO A 40 -6.19 -1.61 5.76
CA PRO A 40 -6.01 -0.34 5.09
C PRO A 40 -6.87 -0.32 3.83
N GLU A 41 -7.44 0.84 3.57
CA GLU A 41 -8.20 1.11 2.36
C GLU A 41 -7.84 2.51 1.88
N ALA A 42 -7.56 2.65 0.59
CA ALA A 42 -7.35 3.94 -0.03
C ALA A 42 -7.89 3.96 -1.46
N THR A 43 -8.21 5.17 -1.90
CA THR A 43 -8.60 5.43 -3.28
C THR A 43 -7.55 6.32 -3.91
N LEU A 44 -7.09 5.95 -5.11
CA LEU A 44 -6.13 6.72 -5.87
C LEU A 44 -6.87 7.49 -6.97
N PHE A 45 -6.54 8.77 -7.07
CA PHE A 45 -7.10 9.70 -8.03
C PHE A 45 -6.03 10.22 -8.98
N THR A 46 -6.41 10.55 -10.20
CA THR A 46 -5.63 11.39 -11.10
C THR A 46 -6.47 12.57 -11.56
N HIS A 47 -5.84 13.63 -12.04
CA HIS A 47 -6.56 14.79 -12.55
C HIS A 47 -6.68 14.70 -14.06
N LEU A 48 -7.91 14.54 -14.55
CA LEU A 48 -8.23 14.57 -15.98
C LEU A 48 -9.10 15.79 -16.24
N PHE A 49 -8.65 16.68 -17.13
CA PHE A 49 -9.35 17.94 -17.44
C PHE A 49 -9.62 18.83 -16.21
N GLY A 50 -8.77 18.74 -15.18
CA GLY A 50 -8.92 19.48 -13.93
C GLY A 50 -9.79 18.78 -12.87
N GLU A 51 -10.49 17.69 -13.24
CA GLU A 51 -11.35 16.94 -12.34
C GLU A 51 -10.62 15.74 -11.74
N ALA A 52 -10.86 15.46 -10.46
CA ALA A 52 -10.34 14.28 -9.79
C ALA A 52 -11.11 13.04 -10.25
N VAL A 53 -10.42 12.14 -10.95
CA VAL A 53 -10.96 10.87 -11.42
C VAL A 53 -10.35 9.74 -10.61
N GLN A 54 -11.19 8.93 -9.97
CA GLN A 54 -10.75 7.71 -9.31
C GLN A 54 -10.22 6.72 -10.35
N ILE A 55 -9.00 6.24 -10.15
CA ILE A 55 -8.33 5.33 -11.08
C ILE A 55 -8.08 3.96 -10.48
N ILE A 56 -7.89 3.87 -9.16
CA ILE A 56 -7.53 2.62 -8.47
C ILE A 56 -8.15 2.58 -7.08
N THR A 57 -8.66 1.42 -6.70
CA THR A 57 -9.00 1.07 -5.31
C THR A 57 -7.86 0.23 -4.71
N HIS A 58 -7.38 0.61 -3.53
CA HIS A 58 -6.30 -0.05 -2.81
C HIS A 58 -6.81 -0.67 -1.50
N PHE A 59 -6.58 -1.97 -1.32
CA PHE A 59 -7.11 -2.75 -0.18
C PHE A 59 -6.32 -4.05 0.02
N LEU A 60 -6.65 -4.84 1.03
CA LEU A 60 -6.09 -6.19 1.21
C LEU A 60 -6.98 -7.26 0.57
N SER A 61 -6.37 -8.19 -0.18
CA SER A 61 -7.07 -9.33 -0.74
C SER A 61 -6.17 -10.57 -0.86
N PRO A 62 -6.74 -11.76 -1.11
CA PRO A 62 -5.95 -12.93 -1.47
C PRO A 62 -5.27 -12.74 -2.83
N VAL A 63 -4.01 -13.16 -2.95
CA VAL A 63 -3.32 -13.19 -4.25
C VAL A 63 -3.90 -14.31 -5.12
N VAL A 64 -4.56 -13.96 -6.23
CA VAL A 64 -5.22 -14.96 -7.09
C VAL A 64 -4.23 -15.63 -8.05
N ASN A 65 -3.29 -14.86 -8.59
CA ASN A 65 -2.32 -15.30 -9.60
C ASN A 65 -0.89 -14.85 -9.20
N PRO A 66 -0.26 -15.53 -8.21
CA PRO A 66 1.09 -15.18 -7.79
C PRO A 66 2.11 -15.48 -8.89
N ASN A 67 3.06 -14.57 -9.09
CA ASN A 67 4.23 -14.81 -9.94
C ASN A 67 5.30 -15.62 -9.16
N ASP A 68 6.51 -15.74 -9.72
CA ASP A 68 7.58 -16.53 -9.09
C ASP A 68 8.07 -16.01 -7.73
N ILE A 69 7.78 -14.76 -7.42
CA ILE A 69 8.15 -14.07 -6.18
C ILE A 69 6.97 -14.09 -5.18
N GLY A 70 5.76 -14.37 -5.67
CA GLY A 70 4.56 -14.40 -4.85
C GLY A 70 4.41 -15.64 -3.98
N PRO A 71 3.50 -15.59 -2.99
CA PRO A 71 3.29 -16.68 -2.05
C PRO A 71 2.74 -17.93 -2.75
N LYS A 72 3.36 -19.09 -2.46
CA LYS A 72 2.95 -20.42 -2.92
C LYS A 72 2.83 -21.32 -1.67
N PRO A 73 1.61 -21.66 -1.18
CA PRO A 73 0.29 -21.35 -1.74
C PRO A 73 -0.13 -19.89 -1.53
N PRO A 74 -1.17 -19.42 -2.28
CA PRO A 74 -1.82 -18.13 -2.03
C PRO A 74 -2.19 -17.93 -0.55
N ARG A 75 -2.02 -16.70 -0.05
CA ARG A 75 -2.41 -16.29 1.30
C ARG A 75 -3.25 -15.02 1.29
N PHE A 76 -3.95 -14.77 2.40
CA PHE A 76 -4.69 -13.53 2.62
C PHE A 76 -3.77 -12.44 3.18
N GLY A 77 -4.12 -11.18 2.92
CA GLY A 77 -3.50 -10.02 3.58
C GLY A 77 -2.41 -9.34 2.75
N ASP A 78 -2.35 -9.59 1.45
CA ASP A 78 -1.45 -8.88 0.55
C ASP A 78 -2.11 -7.61 0.01
N VAL A 79 -1.32 -6.54 -0.06
CA VAL A 79 -1.79 -5.25 -0.56
C VAL A 79 -2.06 -5.33 -2.05
N THR A 80 -3.25 -4.86 -2.43
CA THR A 80 -3.84 -4.98 -3.76
C THR A 80 -4.12 -3.60 -4.32
N TRP A 81 -3.89 -3.43 -5.63
CA TRP A 81 -4.37 -2.28 -6.39
C TRP A 81 -5.25 -2.82 -7.51
N GLN A 82 -6.51 -2.38 -7.52
CA GLN A 82 -7.49 -2.74 -8.53
C GLN A 82 -7.86 -1.52 -9.37
N SER A 83 -7.75 -1.65 -10.70
CA SER A 83 -8.16 -0.61 -11.64
C SER A 83 -9.65 -0.36 -11.57
N SER A 84 -10.04 0.92 -11.49
CA SER A 84 -11.45 1.31 -11.53
C SER A 84 -12.06 1.28 -12.94
N PHE A 85 -11.23 1.15 -13.98
CA PHE A 85 -11.69 1.14 -15.37
C PHE A 85 -11.94 -0.25 -15.93
N ASP A 86 -11.11 -1.22 -15.54
CA ASP A 86 -11.15 -2.55 -16.12
C ASP A 86 -11.06 -3.68 -15.09
N SER A 87 -11.03 -3.35 -13.79
CA SER A 87 -10.92 -4.30 -12.67
C SER A 87 -9.69 -5.20 -12.69
N SER A 88 -8.69 -4.94 -13.54
CA SER A 88 -7.39 -5.61 -13.45
C SER A 88 -6.71 -5.31 -12.12
N ARG A 89 -5.93 -6.27 -11.61
CA ARG A 89 -5.36 -6.22 -10.27
C ARG A 89 -3.87 -6.51 -10.28
N VAL A 90 -3.17 -5.89 -9.33
CA VAL A 90 -1.81 -6.26 -8.95
C VAL A 90 -1.69 -6.35 -7.45
N TRP A 91 -0.84 -7.28 -7.00
CA TRP A 91 -0.45 -7.42 -5.61
C TRP A 91 1.04 -7.12 -5.48
N ALA A 92 1.46 -6.53 -4.37
CA ALA A 92 2.86 -6.22 -4.15
C ALA A 92 3.30 -6.44 -2.71
N GLN A 93 4.61 -6.53 -2.51
CA GLN A 93 5.21 -6.58 -1.17
C GLN A 93 6.32 -5.54 -1.03
N LYS A 94 6.61 -5.14 0.22
CA LYS A 94 7.71 -4.23 0.51
C LYS A 94 9.04 -4.83 0.04
N LYS A 95 9.72 -4.11 -0.85
CA LYS A 95 11.09 -4.41 -1.28
C LYS A 95 12.10 -3.51 -0.57
N ASP A 96 11.78 -2.23 -0.45
CA ASP A 96 12.63 -1.23 0.19
C ASP A 96 11.77 -0.12 0.80
N PHE A 97 12.34 0.67 1.72
CA PHE A 97 11.65 1.77 2.37
C PHE A 97 12.59 2.92 2.76
N ILE A 98 12.02 4.11 2.88
CA ILE A 98 12.66 5.30 3.44
C ILE A 98 11.80 5.78 4.59
N THR A 99 12.44 6.01 5.73
CA THR A 99 11.81 6.61 6.90
C THR A 99 11.25 7.98 6.57
N ALA A 100 10.01 8.24 6.95
CA ALA A 100 9.41 9.54 6.70
C ALA A 100 10.17 10.66 7.45
N GLY A 101 10.47 11.76 6.73
CA GLY A 101 11.23 12.91 7.20
C GLY A 101 12.74 12.85 6.94
N THR A 102 13.26 11.76 6.33
CA THR A 102 14.72 11.60 6.16
C THR A 102 15.21 11.80 4.73
N ASP A 103 14.32 12.01 3.76
CA ASP A 103 14.67 12.16 2.34
C ASP A 103 13.71 13.13 1.64
N ALA A 104 14.15 13.77 0.56
CA ALA A 104 13.31 14.68 -0.22
C ALA A 104 12.08 14.00 -0.85
N SER A 105 12.17 12.71 -1.18
CA SER A 105 11.04 11.90 -1.67
C SER A 105 10.06 11.49 -0.56
N CYS A 106 10.47 11.64 0.70
CA CYS A 106 9.68 11.33 1.89
C CYS A 106 9.81 12.42 2.95
N PRO A 107 9.37 13.67 2.69
CA PRO A 107 9.77 14.82 3.51
C PRO A 107 8.99 14.95 4.83
N ASN A 108 7.85 14.27 4.97
CA ASN A 108 6.91 14.53 6.06
C ASN A 108 7.21 13.63 7.28
N GLY A 109 8.07 14.12 8.18
CA GLY A 109 8.41 13.43 9.42
C GLY A 109 7.17 13.05 10.25
N GLY A 110 7.17 11.85 10.81
CA GLY A 110 6.04 11.32 11.58
C GLY A 110 4.88 10.79 10.75
N ALA A 111 4.99 10.72 9.41
CA ALA A 111 4.08 9.96 8.54
C ALA A 111 4.54 8.49 8.38
N ILE A 112 3.72 7.67 7.73
CA ILE A 112 4.13 6.33 7.30
C ILE A 112 5.30 6.38 6.31
N ASP A 113 6.15 5.36 6.33
CA ASP A 113 7.30 5.29 5.43
C ASP A 113 6.92 5.30 3.95
N CYS A 114 7.80 5.88 3.14
CA CYS A 114 7.76 5.75 1.70
C CYS A 114 8.26 4.36 1.30
N LEU A 115 7.60 3.73 0.33
CA LEU A 115 7.81 2.32 0.00
C LEU A 115 8.15 2.11 -1.47
N LEU A 116 9.03 1.15 -1.72
CA LEU A 116 9.24 0.55 -3.03
C LEU A 116 8.69 -0.84 -2.89
N LEU A 117 7.70 -1.13 -3.69
CA LEU A 117 6.93 -2.34 -3.66
C LEU A 117 7.23 -3.13 -4.93
N GLN A 118 7.49 -4.42 -4.78
CA GLN A 118 7.67 -5.33 -5.89
C GLN A 118 6.38 -6.09 -6.13
N VAL A 119 5.92 -6.13 -7.39
CA VAL A 119 4.72 -6.88 -7.76
C VAL A 119 4.97 -8.38 -7.61
N ILE A 120 4.07 -9.04 -6.89
CA ILE A 120 4.11 -10.47 -6.56
C ILE A 120 3.04 -11.28 -7.27
N GLY A 121 2.17 -10.62 -8.02
CA GLY A 121 1.10 -11.25 -8.79
C GLY A 121 0.30 -10.20 -9.55
N SER A 122 -0.36 -10.63 -10.61
CA SER A 122 -1.25 -9.78 -11.40
C SER A 122 -2.39 -10.60 -11.96
N ASP A 123 -3.54 -9.95 -12.15
CA ASP A 123 -4.73 -10.60 -12.65
C ASP A 123 -5.49 -9.70 -13.62
N GLU A 124 -6.05 -10.32 -14.65
CA GLU A 124 -6.83 -9.63 -15.65
C GLU A 124 -8.22 -9.28 -15.10
N GLY A 125 -8.80 -8.23 -15.65
CA GLY A 125 -10.20 -7.91 -15.40
C GLY A 125 -11.14 -8.99 -15.91
N PRO A 126 -12.38 -9.09 -15.39
CA PRO A 126 -13.36 -10.09 -15.80
C PRO A 126 -13.74 -10.00 -17.28
N THR A 127 -13.51 -8.85 -17.92
CA THR A 127 -13.73 -8.60 -19.35
C THR A 127 -12.43 -8.57 -20.16
N GLY A 128 -11.33 -9.12 -19.63
CA GLY A 128 -10.02 -9.13 -20.28
C GLY A 128 -9.20 -7.83 -20.14
N GLY A 129 -9.54 -7.00 -19.14
CA GLY A 129 -8.81 -5.77 -18.81
C GLY A 129 -7.38 -6.03 -18.36
N LYS A 130 -6.41 -5.24 -18.82
CA LYS A 130 -4.96 -5.45 -18.58
C LYS A 130 -4.21 -4.18 -18.16
N SER A 131 -4.91 -3.12 -17.78
CA SER A 131 -4.30 -1.82 -17.51
C SER A 131 -3.20 -1.86 -16.43
N LEU A 132 -3.35 -2.68 -15.39
CA LEU A 132 -2.35 -2.83 -14.33
C LEU A 132 -1.44 -4.05 -14.50
N THR A 133 -1.75 -5.01 -15.37
CA THR A 133 -1.07 -6.32 -15.35
C THR A 133 0.41 -6.27 -15.75
N LYS A 134 0.84 -5.18 -16.39
CA LYS A 134 2.24 -4.90 -16.74
C LYS A 134 3.05 -4.24 -15.63
N THR A 135 2.44 -3.92 -14.48
CA THR A 135 3.18 -3.32 -13.37
C THR A 135 4.22 -4.29 -12.82
N THR A 136 5.45 -3.81 -12.64
CA THR A 136 6.58 -4.55 -12.05
C THR A 136 6.95 -4.02 -10.67
N PHE A 137 6.89 -2.69 -10.50
CA PHE A 137 7.13 -2.01 -9.22
C PHE A 137 6.09 -0.93 -8.97
N ILE A 138 5.85 -0.63 -7.70
CA ILE A 138 5.03 0.50 -7.26
C ILE A 138 5.87 1.29 -6.26
N GLN A 139 5.97 2.60 -6.43
CA GLN A 139 6.53 3.49 -5.42
C GLN A 139 5.40 4.23 -4.72
N ARG A 140 5.48 4.30 -3.39
CA ARG A 140 4.66 5.17 -2.55
C ARG A 140 5.56 6.24 -1.95
N LEU A 141 5.34 7.49 -2.32
CA LEU A 141 6.16 8.65 -1.96
C LEU A 141 5.31 9.73 -1.29
N ASN A 142 5.96 10.78 -0.77
CA ASN A 142 5.28 11.98 -0.24
C ASN A 142 4.12 11.65 0.71
N THR A 143 4.33 10.65 1.56
CA THR A 143 3.34 10.17 2.52
C THR A 143 3.04 11.27 3.55
N LYS A 144 1.79 11.40 3.97
CA LYS A 144 1.36 12.32 5.03
C LYS A 144 0.41 11.57 5.96
N GLY A 145 0.64 11.66 7.27
CA GLY A 145 -0.16 10.95 8.26
C GLY A 145 0.01 9.42 8.20
N GLY A 146 -1.00 8.71 8.68
CA GLY A 146 -1.07 7.25 8.68
C GLY A 146 -0.26 6.55 9.76
N SER A 147 0.59 7.24 10.52
CA SER A 147 1.45 6.60 11.53
C SER A 147 0.65 5.98 12.65
N ALA A 148 1.21 4.92 13.24
CA ALA A 148 0.63 4.28 14.41
C ALA A 148 0.40 5.35 15.49
N PRO A 149 -0.79 5.41 16.11
CA PRO A 149 -1.04 6.42 17.12
C PRO A 149 -0.11 6.23 18.32
N ALA A 150 0.31 7.34 18.93
CA ALA A 150 1.07 7.29 20.16
C ALA A 150 0.23 6.63 21.28
N ASN A 151 0.83 5.64 21.95
CA ASN A 151 0.27 5.01 23.13
C ASN A 151 0.42 5.99 24.31
N PRO A 152 -0.62 6.71 24.74
CA PRO A 152 -1.88 6.15 25.28
C PRO A 152 -3.19 6.58 24.59
N ALA A 153 -3.13 7.39 23.52
CA ALA A 153 -4.29 8.14 23.04
C ALA A 153 -5.39 7.30 22.34
N THR A 154 -5.17 6.00 22.11
CA THR A 154 -6.04 5.17 21.23
C THR A 154 -6.35 3.78 21.77
N GLY A 155 -5.95 3.45 23.00
CA GLY A 155 -6.34 2.19 23.65
C GLY A 155 -5.58 0.97 23.14
N CYS A 156 -4.25 1.01 23.15
CA CYS A 156 -3.40 -0.19 23.04
C CYS A 156 -2.33 -0.16 24.15
N LEU A 157 -2.79 -0.16 25.40
CA LEU A 157 -1.98 0.03 26.61
C LEU A 157 -1.80 -1.26 27.42
N ALA A 158 -2.84 -2.10 27.44
CA ALA A 158 -2.89 -3.29 28.27
C ALA A 158 -3.32 -4.53 27.47
N ALA A 159 -3.14 -5.72 28.05
CA ALA A 159 -3.57 -6.97 27.43
C ALA A 159 -5.08 -7.01 27.12
N THR A 160 -5.89 -6.24 27.85
CA THR A 160 -7.33 -6.08 27.60
C THR A 160 -7.64 -5.36 26.29
N ASP A 161 -6.67 -4.64 25.71
CA ASP A 161 -6.81 -3.89 24.47
C ASP A 161 -6.48 -4.72 23.22
N VAL A 162 -5.99 -5.96 23.41
CA VAL A 162 -5.68 -6.85 22.28
C VAL A 162 -6.91 -7.03 21.40
N GLY A 163 -6.74 -6.81 20.10
CA GLY A 163 -7.82 -6.87 19.12
C GLY A 163 -8.50 -5.54 18.85
N HIS A 164 -8.24 -4.48 19.62
CA HIS A 164 -8.63 -3.12 19.23
C HIS A 164 -8.05 -2.76 17.87
N GLN A 165 -8.83 -2.03 17.08
CA GLN A 165 -8.46 -1.61 15.74
C GLN A 165 -8.65 -0.10 15.59
N VAL A 166 -7.74 0.52 14.84
CA VAL A 166 -7.83 1.94 14.50
C VAL A 166 -7.46 2.15 13.05
N LEU A 167 -8.16 3.07 12.40
CA LEU A 167 -7.88 3.54 11.05
C LEU A 167 -7.29 4.95 11.15
N VAL A 168 -6.05 5.13 10.73
CA VAL A 168 -5.36 6.42 10.76
C VAL A 168 -5.34 7.01 9.35
N PRO A 169 -5.92 8.20 9.12
CA PRO A 169 -5.92 8.83 7.79
C PRO A 169 -4.51 9.06 7.24
N TYR A 170 -4.34 8.81 5.95
CA TYR A 170 -3.11 9.14 5.22
C TYR A 170 -3.38 9.60 3.79
N SER A 171 -2.41 10.30 3.22
CA SER A 171 -2.30 10.52 1.78
C SER A 171 -0.90 10.17 1.28
N ALA A 172 -0.76 9.78 0.02
CA ALA A 172 0.54 9.51 -0.60
C ALA A 172 0.48 9.60 -2.14
N ASP A 173 1.63 9.80 -2.78
CA ASP A 173 1.76 9.71 -4.23
C ASP A 173 2.20 8.30 -4.63
N TYR A 174 1.52 7.72 -5.61
CA TYR A 174 1.79 6.37 -6.12
C TYR A 174 2.24 6.42 -7.57
N PHE A 175 3.40 5.82 -7.85
CA PHE A 175 3.93 5.65 -9.20
C PHE A 175 3.99 4.16 -9.54
N PHE A 176 3.38 3.77 -10.64
CA PHE A 176 3.39 2.39 -11.14
C PHE A 176 4.38 2.30 -12.30
N PHE A 177 5.29 1.34 -12.20
CA PHE A 177 6.37 1.11 -13.16
C PHE A 177 6.10 -0.15 -13.95
N ARG A 178 6.52 -0.15 -15.21
CA ARG A 178 6.56 -1.32 -16.09
C ARG A 178 7.93 -1.39 -16.76
N ASN A 179 8.29 -2.54 -17.30
CA ASN A 179 9.49 -2.65 -18.13
C ASN A 179 9.40 -1.70 -19.32
N ASP A 180 10.53 -1.12 -19.71
CA ASP A 180 10.63 -0.34 -20.92
C ASP A 180 10.25 -1.20 -22.14
N GLN A 181 9.64 -0.54 -23.13
CA GLN A 181 9.24 -1.20 -24.37
C GLN A 181 10.36 -1.20 -25.40
#